data_AF-A0A534WC93-F1
#
_entry.id   AF-A0A534WC93-F1
#
_cell.length_a   1.000
_cell.length_b   1.000
_cell.length_c   1.000
_cell.angle_alpha   90.00
_cell.angle_beta   90.00
_cell.angle_gamma   90.00
#
_symmetry.space_group_name_H-M   'P 1'
#
loop_
_entity.id
_entity.type
_entity.pdbx_description
1 polymer ?
#
loop_
_entity_poly.entity_id
_entity_poly.type
_entity_poly.pdbx_seq_one_letter_code
_entity_poly.pdbx_strand_id
1 'polypeptide(L)'
;FFGAARNAEEGGSLTIIGTALVDTGSRMDEVIFEEFKGTGNSEIVLDRKLMEKRIFPCLDINRSGTRKEELLMDDKQLNRVWILRQLLHPLNTIDSMEFLLAKMRGTKTNKEFLDSMSR
;
A
#
# COMPACT_ATOMS: atom_id res chain seq x y z
N PHE A 1 -2.75 -16.62 -15.58
CA PHE A 1 -2.16 -15.39 -16.15
C PHE A 1 -1.41 -14.57 -15.10
N PHE A 2 -2.04 -14.16 -13.99
CA PHE A 2 -1.38 -13.33 -12.96
C PHE A 2 -0.13 -13.96 -12.33
N GLY A 3 -0.13 -15.28 -12.10
CA GLY A 3 1.04 -16.03 -11.60
C GLY A 3 2.23 -16.13 -12.57
N ALA A 4 2.18 -15.51 -13.76
CA ALA A 4 3.36 -15.37 -14.60
C ALA A 4 4.35 -14.36 -14.03
N ALA A 5 3.88 -13.36 -13.27
CA ALA A 5 4.71 -12.32 -12.66
C ALA A 5 5.76 -12.95 -11.73
N ARG A 6 7.03 -12.62 -11.98
CA ARG A 6 8.17 -13.15 -11.23
C ARG A 6 9.43 -12.32 -11.48
N ASN A 7 10.36 -12.37 -10.53
CA ASN A 7 11.74 -11.94 -10.73
C ASN A 7 12.59 -13.19 -11.02
N ALA A 8 13.35 -13.20 -12.11
CA ALA A 8 14.16 -14.36 -12.49
C ALA A 8 15.63 -14.16 -12.06
N GLU A 9 16.20 -15.13 -11.35
CA GLU A 9 17.58 -15.04 -10.86
C GLU A 9 18.61 -14.96 -11.99
N GLU A 10 18.37 -15.68 -13.10
CA GLU A 10 19.26 -15.71 -14.27
C GLU A 10 19.13 -14.47 -15.17
N GLY A 11 18.22 -13.55 -14.86
CA GLY A 11 18.09 -12.26 -15.53
C GLY A 11 16.67 -11.92 -15.98
N GLY A 12 16.35 -10.62 -15.88
CA GLY A 12 15.04 -10.07 -16.25
C GLY A 12 13.96 -10.25 -15.18
N SER A 13 12.86 -9.53 -15.35
CA SER A 13 11.69 -9.65 -14.49
C SER A 13 10.41 -9.36 -15.26
N LEU A 14 9.30 -9.93 -14.79
CA LEU A 14 7.96 -9.62 -15.27
C LEU A 14 7.13 -9.14 -14.09
N THR A 15 6.82 -7.84 -14.08
CA THR A 15 5.92 -7.24 -13.10
C THR A 15 4.53 -7.09 -13.70
N ILE A 16 3.51 -7.59 -13.00
CA ILE A 16 2.11 -7.41 -13.39
C ILE A 16 1.41 -6.63 -12.28
N ILE A 17 0.80 -5.51 -12.63
CA ILE A 17 -0.08 -4.74 -11.75
C ILE A 17 -1.46 -4.77 -12.38
N GLY A 18 -2.44 -5.28 -11.64
CA GLY A 18 -3.83 -5.34 -12.06
C GLY A 18 -4.73 -4.66 -11.05
N THR A 19 -5.87 -4.15 -11.51
CA THR A 19 -6.93 -3.64 -10.66
C THR A 19 -8.01 -4.71 -10.48
N ALA A 20 -8.43 -4.94 -9.25
CA ALA A 20 -9.57 -5.79 -8.94
C ALA A 20 -10.73 -4.93 -8.42
N LEU A 21 -11.94 -5.22 -8.87
CA LEU A 21 -13.15 -4.62 -8.30
C LEU A 21 -13.56 -5.43 -7.08
N VAL A 22 -13.94 -4.73 -6.01
CA VAL A 22 -14.45 -5.29 -4.76
C VAL A 22 -15.74 -4.57 -4.40
N ASP A 23 -16.53 -5.16 -3.51
CA ASP A 23 -17.82 -4.62 -3.05
C ASP A 23 -18.79 -4.27 -4.21
N THR A 24 -18.79 -5.11 -5.26
CA THR A 24 -19.69 -4.97 -6.41
C THR A 24 -21.06 -5.61 -6.18
N GLY A 25 -21.19 -6.46 -5.14
CA GLY A 25 -22.35 -7.32 -4.89
C GLY A 25 -22.37 -8.59 -5.76
N SER A 26 -21.37 -8.81 -6.61
CA SER A 26 -21.20 -10.02 -7.40
C SER A 26 -20.37 -11.05 -6.64
N ARG A 27 -20.97 -12.21 -6.34
CA ARG A 27 -20.25 -13.35 -5.77
C ARG A 27 -19.09 -13.83 -6.66
N MET A 28 -19.21 -13.65 -7.98
CA MET A 28 -18.14 -14.00 -8.92
C MET A 28 -16.91 -13.11 -8.70
N ASP A 29 -17.11 -11.81 -8.49
CA ASP A 29 -16.01 -10.86 -8.26
C ASP A 29 -15.32 -11.13 -6.92
N GLU A 30 -16.08 -11.49 -5.89
CA GLU A 30 -15.55 -11.89 -4.57
C GLU A 30 -14.65 -13.13 -4.67
N VAL A 31 -15.09 -14.16 -5.40
CA VAL A 31 -14.29 -15.38 -5.60
C VAL A 31 -13.01 -15.08 -6.37
N ILE A 32 -13.09 -14.28 -7.44
CA ILE A 32 -11.94 -13.88 -8.24
C ILE A 32 -10.93 -13.08 -7.38
N PHE A 33 -11.41 -12.17 -6.54
CA PHE A 33 -10.57 -11.39 -5.65
C PHE A 33 -9.79 -12.27 -4.67
N GLU A 34 -10.45 -13.24 -4.02
CA GLU A 34 -9.79 -14.16 -3.09
C GLU A 34 -8.74 -15.05 -3.77
N GLU A 35 -9.00 -15.52 -5.00
CA GLU A 35 -7.99 -16.26 -5.79
C GLU A 35 -6.76 -15.40 -6.12
N PHE A 36 -6.96 -14.13 -6.50
CA PHE A 36 -5.85 -13.22 -6.76
C PHE A 36 -5.05 -12.86 -5.51
N LYS A 37 -5.71 -12.73 -4.37
CA LYS A 37 -5.08 -12.46 -3.07
C LYS A 37 -4.12 -13.57 -2.65
N GLY A 38 -4.48 -14.82 -2.92
CA GLY A 38 -3.61 -15.98 -2.70
C GLY A 38 -2.37 -15.99 -3.61
N THR A 39 -2.52 -15.44 -4.83
CA THR A 39 -1.48 -15.47 -5.87
C THR A 39 -0.51 -14.28 -5.81
N GLY A 40 -1.02 -13.10 -5.46
CA GLY A 40 -0.24 -11.86 -5.40
C GLY A 40 0.68 -11.76 -4.17
N ASN A 41 1.64 -10.85 -4.25
CA ASN A 41 2.54 -10.52 -3.13
C ASN A 41 2.44 -9.05 -2.69
N SER A 42 1.61 -8.23 -3.35
CA SER A 42 1.42 -6.82 -3.04
C SER A 42 -0.04 -6.42 -3.26
N GLU A 43 -0.60 -5.69 -2.31
CA GLU A 43 -1.99 -5.21 -2.31
C GLU A 43 -2.02 -3.71 -2.00
N ILE A 44 -2.69 -2.95 -2.87
CA ILE A 44 -2.97 -1.52 -2.68
C ILE A 44 -4.49 -1.39 -2.58
N VAL A 45 -4.98 -1.18 -1.37
CA VAL A 45 -6.41 -1.13 -1.07
C VAL A 45 -6.90 0.30 -1.14
N LEU A 46 -7.92 0.55 -1.96
CA LEU A 46 -8.54 1.87 -2.07
C LEU A 46 -9.85 1.89 -1.28
N ASP A 47 -10.07 2.93 -0.48
CA ASP A 47 -11.25 3.07 0.37
C ASP A 47 -12.24 4.12 -0.18
N ARG A 48 -13.52 3.71 -0.30
CA ARG A 48 -14.59 4.56 -0.82
C ARG A 48 -14.88 5.78 0.06
N LYS A 49 -14.69 5.68 1.38
CA LYS A 49 -14.93 6.78 2.34
C LYS A 49 -13.99 7.96 2.08
N LEU A 50 -12.75 7.69 1.67
CA LEU A 50 -11.80 8.73 1.27
C LEU A 50 -12.27 9.44 -0.01
N MET A 51 -12.75 8.68 -0.99
CA MET A 51 -13.29 9.22 -2.24
C MET A 51 -14.52 10.09 -2.01
N GLU A 52 -15.47 9.65 -1.17
CA GLU A 52 -16.67 10.40 -0.80
C GLU A 52 -16.33 11.76 -0.15
N LYS A 53 -15.25 11.80 0.63
CA LYS A 53 -14.69 13.03 1.23
C LYS A 53 -13.75 13.80 0.30
N ARG A 54 -13.51 13.33 -0.92
CA ARG A 54 -12.55 13.90 -1.90
C ARG A 54 -11.12 14.02 -1.37
N ILE A 55 -10.69 13.06 -0.55
CA ILE A 55 -9.32 12.96 -0.05
C ILE A 55 -8.55 12.02 -0.99
N PHE A 56 -7.50 12.54 -1.63
CA PHE A 56 -6.68 11.77 -2.57
C PHE A 56 -5.20 11.78 -2.15
N PRO A 57 -4.49 10.64 -2.29
CA PRO A 57 -4.97 9.35 -2.81
C PRO A 57 -5.90 8.62 -1.84
N CYS A 58 -6.88 7.87 -2.36
CA CYS A 58 -7.87 7.13 -1.56
C CYS A 58 -7.32 5.83 -0.97
N LEU A 59 -6.09 5.83 -0.46
CA LEU A 59 -5.36 4.63 -0.03
C LEU A 59 -5.69 4.25 1.41
N ASP A 60 -6.09 3.01 1.66
CA ASP A 60 -6.10 2.42 2.99
C ASP A 60 -4.69 1.89 3.33
N ILE A 61 -3.94 2.68 4.10
CA ILE A 61 -2.54 2.37 4.45
C ILE A 61 -2.44 1.12 5.31
N ASN A 62 -3.39 0.93 6.23
CA ASN A 62 -3.35 -0.19 7.19
C ASN A 62 -3.67 -1.52 6.51
N ARG A 63 -4.56 -1.52 5.52
CA ARG A 63 -4.90 -2.72 4.74
C ARG A 63 -3.95 -3.00 3.57
N SER A 64 -3.20 -2.00 3.11
CA SER A 64 -2.23 -2.15 2.01
C SER A 64 -0.88 -2.67 2.51
N GLY A 65 -0.19 -3.46 1.70
CA GLY A 65 1.11 -4.01 2.06
C GLY A 65 1.75 -4.87 0.98
N THR A 66 3.03 -5.19 1.17
CA THR A 66 3.83 -6.02 0.28
C THR A 66 4.56 -7.08 1.10
N ARG A 67 4.47 -8.34 0.69
CA ARG A 67 5.21 -9.45 1.30
C ARG A 67 6.69 -9.31 0.98
N LYS A 68 7.55 -9.60 1.96
CA LYS A 68 9.02 -9.48 1.85
C LYS A 68 9.51 -8.08 1.48
N GLU A 69 8.88 -7.05 2.05
CA GLU A 69 9.25 -5.64 1.77
C GLU A 69 10.67 -5.28 2.24
N GLU A 70 11.26 -6.08 3.14
CA GLU A 70 12.67 -5.98 3.54
C GLU A 70 13.67 -6.23 2.41
N LEU A 71 13.24 -6.85 1.31
CA LEU A 71 14.07 -7.02 0.10
C LEU A 71 14.04 -5.77 -0.80
N LEU A 72 13.14 -4.82 -0.54
CA LEU A 72 12.86 -3.66 -1.39
C LEU A 72 13.30 -2.33 -0.78
N MET A 73 13.58 -2.32 0.52
CA MET A 73 13.96 -1.13 1.28
C MET A 73 15.22 -1.40 2.09
N ASP A 74 16.05 -0.38 2.28
CA ASP A 74 17.16 -0.49 3.23
C ASP A 74 16.63 -0.52 4.69
N ASP A 75 17.44 -1.04 5.62
CA ASP A 75 17.05 -1.22 7.02
C ASP A 75 16.55 0.08 7.69
N LYS A 76 17.15 1.22 7.33
CA LYS A 76 16.81 2.53 7.90
C LYS A 76 15.44 3.00 7.38
N GLN A 77 15.17 2.82 6.10
CA GLN A 77 13.87 3.11 5.50
C GLN A 77 12.80 2.19 6.06
N LEU A 78 13.07 0.88 6.11
CA LEU A 78 12.14 -0.13 6.63
C LEU A 78 11.72 0.17 8.07
N ASN A 79 12.69 0.47 8.95
CA ASN A 79 12.39 0.80 10.35
C ASN A 79 11.50 2.04 10.47
N ARG A 80 11.72 3.06 9.64
CA ARG A 80 10.91 4.29 9.65
C ARG A 80 9.51 4.09 9.10
N VAL A 81 9.37 3.31 8.04
CA VAL A 81 8.06 2.93 7.50
C VAL A 81 7.31 2.10 8.55
N TRP A 82 7.98 1.22 9.28
CA TRP A 82 7.38 0.47 10.38
C TRP A 82 6.88 1.39 11.50
N ILE A 83 7.69 2.36 11.96
CA ILE A 83 7.26 3.35 12.96
C ILE A 83 6.05 4.15 12.46
N LEU A 84 6.07 4.59 11.19
CA LEU A 84 4.93 5.27 10.57
C LEU A 84 3.67 4.40 10.64
N ARG A 85 3.78 3.12 10.28
CA ARG A 85 2.65 2.19 10.34
C ARG A 85 2.14 2.00 11.76
N GLN A 86 3.01 1.90 12.76
CA GLN A 86 2.58 1.81 14.17
C GLN A 86 1.83 3.07 14.62
N LEU A 87 2.27 4.25 14.17
CA LEU A 87 1.60 5.52 14.46
C LEU A 87 0.21 5.61 13.82
N LEU A 88 0.07 5.12 12.58
CA LEU A 88 -1.19 5.16 11.82
C LEU A 88 -2.18 4.05 12.21
N HIS A 89 -1.70 2.91 12.73
CA HIS A 89 -2.52 1.75 13.09
C HIS A 89 -3.74 2.08 13.99
N PRO A 90 -3.63 2.91 15.06
CA PRO A 90 -4.79 3.25 15.89
C PRO A 90 -5.77 4.23 15.24
N LEU A 91 -5.40 4.88 14.13
CA LEU A 91 -6.24 5.84 13.44
C LEU A 91 -7.16 5.13 12.43
N ASN A 92 -8.34 5.69 12.20
CA ASN A 92 -9.18 5.23 11.09
C ASN A 92 -8.59 5.67 9.74
N THR A 93 -9.11 5.15 8.63
CA THR A 93 -8.59 5.38 7.28
C THR A 93 -8.58 6.85 6.87
N ILE A 94 -9.57 7.65 7.30
CA ILE A 94 -9.65 9.09 6.98
C ILE A 94 -8.57 9.85 7.75
N ASP A 95 -8.54 9.69 9.07
CA ASP A 95 -7.60 10.39 9.94
C ASP A 95 -6.16 10.03 9.60
N SER A 96 -5.90 8.75 9.25
CA SER A 96 -4.61 8.27 8.78
C SER A 96 -4.14 9.01 7.53
N MET A 97 -5.02 9.18 6.54
CA MET A 97 -4.69 9.82 5.28
C MET A 97 -4.50 11.33 5.44
N GLU A 98 -5.36 11.99 6.22
CA GLU A 98 -5.23 13.41 6.52
C GLU A 98 -3.92 13.70 7.28
N PHE A 99 -3.60 12.89 8.29
CA PHE A 99 -2.34 12.97 9.02
C PHE A 99 -1.14 12.83 8.08
N LEU A 100 -1.13 11.78 7.24
CA LEU A 100 -0.03 11.51 6.32
C LEU A 100 0.15 12.68 5.34
N LEU A 101 -0.93 13.13 4.70
CA LEU A 101 -0.90 14.25 3.75
C LEU A 101 -0.42 15.54 4.41
N ALA A 102 -0.85 15.83 5.63
CA ALA A 102 -0.42 17.01 6.37
C ALA A 102 1.09 17.00 6.62
N LYS A 103 1.67 15.84 6.99
CA LYS A 103 3.12 15.72 7.19
C LYS A 103 3.90 15.76 5.89
N MET A 104 3.43 15.07 4.84
CA MET A 104 4.10 15.02 3.54
C MET A 104 4.14 16.38 2.84
N ARG A 105 3.07 17.20 2.95
CA ARG A 105 3.00 18.56 2.36
C ARG A 105 4.12 19.48 2.82
N GLY A 106 4.69 19.26 4.01
CA GLY A 106 5.81 20.04 4.54
C GLY A 106 7.18 19.69 3.95
N THR A 107 7.26 18.69 3.07
CA THR A 107 8.52 18.11 2.58
C THR A 107 8.51 17.99 1.06
N LYS A 108 9.68 18.04 0.43
CA LYS A 108 9.79 17.90 -1.03
C LYS A 108 9.98 16.44 -1.46
N THR A 109 10.52 15.60 -0.57
CA THR A 109 10.84 14.21 -0.89
C THR A 109 10.43 13.27 0.25
N ASN A 110 10.15 12.01 -0.09
CA ASN A 110 9.87 10.96 0.91
C ASN A 110 11.04 10.77 1.88
N LYS A 111 12.28 11.01 1.42
CA LYS A 111 13.47 10.94 2.27
C LYS A 111 13.42 11.99 3.38
N GLU A 112 13.17 13.26 3.01
CA GLU A 112 13.00 14.35 3.98
C GLU A 112 11.84 14.08 4.95
N PHE A 113 10.71 13.58 4.45
CA PHE A 113 9.58 13.17 5.28
C PHE A 113 9.96 12.11 6.30
N LEU A 114 10.55 10.99 5.86
CA LEU A 114 10.94 9.89 6.75
C LEU A 114 12.07 10.32 7.71
N ASP A 115 12.98 11.21 7.30
CA ASP A 115 13.99 11.81 8.18
C ASP A 115 13.37 12.75 9.23
N SER A 116 12.28 13.44 8.91
CA SER A 116 11.63 14.40 9.82
C SER A 116 10.86 13.74 10.97
N MET A 117 10.44 12.49 10.81
CA MET A 117 9.70 11.75 11.84
C MET A 117 10.57 11.21 12.98
N SER A 118 11.89 11.31 12.86
CA SER A 118 12.85 10.92 13.91
C SER A 118 13.24 12.07 14.84
N ARG A 119 12.46 13.16 14.87
CA ARG A 119 12.66 14.30 15.77
C ARG A 119 11.49 14.47 16.72
#